data_AF-A0A2V8F215-F1
#
_entry.id   AF-A0A2V8F215-F1
#
_cell.length_a   1.000
_cell.length_b   1.000
_cell.length_c   1.000
_cell.angle_alpha   90.00
_cell.angle_beta   90.00
_cell.angle_gamma   90.00
#
_symmetry.space_group_name_H-M   'P 1'
#
loop_
_entity.id
_entity.type
_entity.pdbx_description
1 polymer ?
#
loop_
_entity_poly.entity_id
_entity_poly.type
_entity_poly.pdbx_seq_one_letter_code
_entity_poly.pdbx_strand_id
1 'polypeptide(L)'
;MSVDKAIPCALIINELVTNSLKHAFPTPRTGSVNIRMRACGGEQLELTIEDDGIGFPTGVDPRAVRSLGLDLVFTFADQLEAGVDVQREPSTAFSFRFSLEK
;
A
#
# COMPACT_ATOMS: atom_id res chain seq x y z
N MET A 1 16.13 -9.53 3.91
CA MET A 1 15.42 -8.34 4.44
C MET A 1 15.71 -8.23 5.92
N SER A 2 16.23 -7.10 6.39
CA SER A 2 16.50 -6.85 7.82
C SER A 2 15.18 -6.59 8.58
N VAL A 3 15.24 -6.71 9.92
CA VAL A 3 14.10 -6.39 10.80
C VAL A 3 13.68 -4.92 10.64
N ASP A 4 14.65 -4.02 10.47
CA ASP A 4 14.42 -2.58 10.28
C ASP A 4 13.58 -2.26 9.04
N LYS A 5 13.62 -3.11 7.99
CA LYS A 5 12.74 -2.99 6.81
C LYS A 5 11.46 -3.83 6.94
N ALA A 6 11.50 -4.94 7.67
CA ALA A 6 10.35 -5.81 7.89
C ALA A 6 9.22 -5.11 8.67
N ILE A 7 9.56 -4.34 9.69
CA ILE A 7 8.59 -3.66 10.55
C ILE A 7 7.79 -2.60 9.77
N PRO A 8 8.40 -1.64 9.06
CA PRO A 8 7.66 -0.68 8.22
C PRO A 8 6.77 -1.38 7.19
N CYS A 9 7.26 -2.43 6.51
CA CYS A 9 6.44 -3.21 5.57
C CYS A 9 5.20 -3.82 6.23
N ALA A 10 5.35 -4.44 7.41
CA ALA A 10 4.22 -5.03 8.13
C ALA A 10 3.18 -3.98 8.53
N LEU A 11 3.61 -2.79 8.94
CA LEU A 11 2.73 -1.68 9.31
C LEU A 11 1.99 -1.12 8.08
N ILE A 12 2.69 -0.93 6.96
CA ILE A 12 2.08 -0.53 5.68
C ILE A 12 0.99 -1.53 5.27
N ILE A 13 1.31 -2.83 5.31
CA ILE A 13 0.36 -3.89 4.97
C ILE A 13 -0.86 -3.82 5.89
N ASN A 14 -0.64 -3.73 7.21
CA ASN A 14 -1.73 -3.70 8.18
C ASN A 14 -2.68 -2.51 7.95
N GLU A 15 -2.14 -1.31 7.75
CA GLU A 15 -2.95 -0.11 7.53
C GLU A 15 -3.71 -0.19 6.20
N LEU A 16 -3.07 -0.60 5.11
CA LEU A 16 -3.73 -0.66 3.80
C LEU A 16 -4.78 -1.77 3.73
N VAL A 17 -4.51 -2.96 4.27
CA VAL A 17 -5.50 -4.04 4.35
C VAL A 17 -6.69 -3.61 5.21
N THR A 18 -6.43 -2.96 6.35
CA THR A 18 -7.49 -2.45 7.22
C THR A 18 -8.34 -1.41 6.50
N ASN A 19 -7.72 -0.51 5.73
CA ASN A 19 -8.44 0.49 4.93
C ASN A 19 -9.29 -0.17 3.84
N SER A 20 -8.77 -1.16 3.11
CA SER A 20 -9.55 -1.89 2.11
C SER A 20 -10.77 -2.57 2.73
N LEU A 21 -10.60 -3.26 3.87
CA LEU A 21 -11.71 -3.92 4.56
C LEU A 21 -12.78 -2.95 5.07
N LYS A 22 -12.38 -1.76 5.53
CA LYS A 22 -13.32 -0.73 6.05
C LYS A 22 -14.04 0.03 4.95
N HIS A 23 -13.37 0.31 3.83
CA HIS A 23 -13.81 1.34 2.89
C HIS A 23 -14.07 0.80 1.48
N ALA A 24 -13.36 -0.24 1.05
CA ALA A 24 -13.43 -0.71 -0.33
C ALA A 24 -14.67 -1.58 -0.62
N PHE A 25 -15.33 -2.11 0.44
CA PHE A 25 -16.46 -3.04 0.34
C PHE A 25 -17.67 -2.62 1.21
N PRO A 26 -18.35 -1.48 0.92
CA PRO A 26 -19.37 -0.90 1.79
C PRO A 26 -20.74 -1.62 1.80
N THR A 27 -20.98 -2.55 0.88
CA THR A 27 -22.19 -3.40 0.83
C THR A 27 -21.80 -4.87 1.02
N PRO A 28 -22.74 -5.79 1.35
CA PRO A 28 -22.46 -7.22 1.34
C PRO A 28 -22.05 -7.68 -0.06
N ARG A 29 -20.74 -7.62 -0.33
CA ARG A 29 -20.11 -8.07 -1.56
C ARG A 29 -18.89 -8.90 -1.20
N THR A 30 -18.64 -9.91 -2.01
CA THR A 30 -17.32 -10.54 -2.04
C THR A 30 -16.35 -9.58 -2.72
N GLY A 31 -15.11 -9.60 -2.26
CA GLY A 31 -14.02 -8.85 -2.83
C GLY A 31 -12.70 -9.47 -2.41
N SER A 32 -11.62 -9.02 -3.04
CA SER A 32 -10.30 -9.58 -2.86
C SER A 32 -9.33 -8.47 -2.49
N VAL A 33 -8.47 -8.76 -1.51
CA VAL A 33 -7.28 -7.96 -1.22
C VAL A 33 -6.07 -8.83 -1.50
N ASN A 34 -5.21 -8.38 -2.40
CA ASN A 34 -4.03 -9.08 -2.86
C ASN A 34 -2.78 -8.37 -2.33
N ILE A 35 -1.92 -9.12 -1.65
CA ILE A 35 -0.61 -8.64 -1.18
C ILE A 35 0.44 -9.41 -1.97
N ARG A 36 1.33 -8.70 -2.64
CA ARG A 36 2.41 -9.28 -3.44
C ARG A 36 3.74 -8.64 -3.08
N MET A 37 4.77 -9.45 -2.94
CA MET A 37 6.15 -8.98 -2.82
C MET A 37 6.98 -9.66 -3.92
N ARG A 38 7.66 -8.87 -4.74
CA ARG A 38 8.49 -9.38 -5.85
C ARG A 38 9.88 -8.75 -5.84
N ALA A 39 10.88 -9.53 -6.25
CA ALA A 39 12.18 -8.99 -6.61
C ALA A 39 12.14 -8.45 -8.04
N CYS A 40 12.58 -7.22 -8.24
CA CYS A 40 12.57 -6.54 -9.55
C CYS A 40 13.89 -6.66 -10.31
N GLY A 41 14.83 -7.47 -9.81
CA GLY A 41 16.21 -7.55 -10.30
C GLY A 41 17.17 -6.71 -9.46
N GLY A 42 18.43 -7.14 -9.39
CA GLY A 42 19.37 -6.62 -8.39
C GLY A 42 18.82 -6.83 -6.98
N GLU A 43 18.95 -5.79 -6.14
CA GLU A 43 18.50 -5.79 -4.75
C GLU A 43 17.21 -4.99 -4.53
N GLN A 44 16.43 -4.75 -5.59
CA GLN A 44 15.19 -4.00 -5.50
C GLN A 44 14.00 -4.93 -5.24
N LEU A 45 13.17 -4.55 -4.28
CA LEU A 45 11.89 -5.17 -3.98
C LEU A 45 10.75 -4.25 -4.36
N GLU A 46 9.64 -4.85 -4.78
CA GLU A 46 8.35 -4.18 -4.87
C GLU A 46 7.33 -4.90 -4.00
N LEU A 47 6.72 -4.14 -3.08
CA LEU A 47 5.56 -4.54 -2.30
C LEU A 47 4.32 -3.89 -2.90
N THR A 48 3.32 -4.69 -3.27
CA THR A 48 2.04 -4.22 -3.80
C THR A 48 0.89 -4.70 -2.93
N ILE A 49 0.00 -3.78 -2.56
CA ILE A 49 -1.28 -4.07 -1.89
C ILE A 49 -2.38 -3.54 -2.83
N GLU A 50 -3.25 -4.43 -3.27
CA GLU A 50 -4.31 -4.13 -4.23
C GLU A 50 -5.65 -4.67 -3.72
N ASP A 51 -6.72 -3.90 -3.85
CA ASP A 51 -8.08 -4.37 -3.62
C ASP A 51 -8.96 -4.17 -4.85
N ASP A 52 -9.90 -5.09 -5.09
CA ASP A 52 -10.85 -5.01 -6.19
C ASP A 52 -12.13 -4.21 -5.83
N GLY A 53 -12.06 -3.37 -4.80
CA GLY A 53 -13.20 -2.67 -4.22
C GLY A 53 -13.71 -1.49 -5.05
N ILE A 54 -14.39 -0.56 -4.39
CA ILE A 54 -14.98 0.63 -5.03
C ILE A 54 -13.96 1.70 -5.42
N GLY A 55 -12.68 1.52 -5.06
CA GLY A 55 -11.64 2.51 -5.31
C GLY A 55 -11.72 3.73 -4.39
N PHE A 56 -10.85 4.72 -4.65
CA PHE A 56 -10.99 6.05 -4.08
C PHE A 56 -12.06 6.86 -4.84
N PRO A 57 -12.80 7.76 -4.17
CA PRO A 57 -13.73 8.65 -4.86
C PRO A 57 -13.02 9.45 -5.95
N THR A 58 -13.71 9.69 -7.06
CA THR A 58 -13.16 10.42 -8.22
C THR A 58 -12.65 11.79 -7.79
N GLY A 59 -11.42 12.15 -8.19
CA GLY A 59 -10.79 13.42 -7.83
C GLY A 59 -10.16 13.49 -6.44
N VAL A 60 -10.22 12.42 -5.64
CA VAL A 60 -9.47 12.31 -4.39
C VAL A 60 -8.07 11.81 -4.69
N ASP A 61 -7.07 12.60 -4.26
CA ASP A 61 -5.69 12.13 -4.19
C ASP A 61 -5.45 11.46 -2.83
N PRO A 62 -5.13 10.16 -2.77
CA PRO A 62 -4.81 9.46 -1.53
C PRO A 62 -3.68 10.13 -0.74
N ARG A 63 -2.74 10.82 -1.41
CA ARG A 63 -1.70 11.60 -0.74
C ARG A 63 -2.22 12.90 -0.11
N ALA A 64 -3.37 13.39 -0.57
CA ALA A 64 -4.03 14.57 -0.02
C ALA A 64 -5.13 14.22 1.00
N VAL A 65 -5.51 12.93 1.11
CA VAL A 65 -6.44 12.45 2.12
C VAL A 65 -5.78 12.57 3.49
N ARG A 66 -6.26 13.51 4.29
CA ARG A 66 -5.83 13.66 5.69
C ARG A 66 -6.44 12.54 6.53
N SER A 67 -5.73 11.42 6.63
CA SER A 67 -6.06 10.36 7.57
C SER A 67 -4.79 9.85 8.22
N LEU A 68 -4.84 9.63 9.53
CA LEU A 68 -3.70 9.14 10.30
C LEU A 68 -3.12 7.84 9.72
N GLY A 69 -3.98 6.93 9.23
CA GLY A 69 -3.54 5.67 8.63
C GLY A 69 -2.72 5.88 7.35
N LEU A 70 -3.16 6.77 6.45
CA LEU A 70 -2.38 7.07 5.24
C LEU A 70 -1.12 7.87 5.55
N ASP A 71 -1.16 8.79 6.52
CA ASP A 71 0.02 9.51 7.00
C ASP A 71 1.09 8.53 7.52
N LEU A 72 0.68 7.50 8.26
CA LEU A 72 1.57 6.42 8.71
C LEU A 72 2.12 5.61 7.54
N VAL A 73 1.29 5.25 6.56
CA VAL A 73 1.74 4.53 5.35
C VAL A 73 2.85 5.30 4.64
N PHE A 74 2.67 6.60 4.40
CA PHE A 74 3.70 7.42 3.74
C PHE A 74 4.94 7.63 4.63
N THR A 75 4.76 7.79 5.95
CA THR A 75 5.89 7.88 6.89
C THR A 75 6.74 6.61 6.87
N PHE A 76 6.13 5.44 6.84
CA PHE A 76 6.85 4.16 6.77
C PHE A 76 7.44 3.91 5.39
N ALA A 77 6.79 4.38 4.32
CA ALA A 77 7.39 4.35 2.99
C ALA A 77 8.65 5.21 2.91
N ASP A 78 8.65 6.40 3.52
CA ASP A 78 9.82 7.27 3.62
C ASP A 78 10.94 6.62 4.45
N GLN A 79 10.62 5.92 5.56
CA GLN A 79 11.61 5.14 6.33
C GLN A 79 12.26 4.00 5.52
N LEU A 80 11.54 3.46 4.54
CA LEU A 80 12.06 2.47 3.60
C LEU A 80 12.81 3.09 2.42
N GLU A 81 12.81 4.43 2.31
CA GLU A 81 13.25 5.18 1.13
C GLU A 81 12.54 4.68 -0.14
N ALA A 82 11.26 4.35 0.00
CA ALA A 82 10.49 3.71 -1.05
C ALA A 82 9.92 4.71 -2.06
N GLY A 83 10.07 4.41 -3.35
CA GLY A 83 9.24 5.02 -4.38
C GLY A 83 7.81 4.50 -4.27
N VAL A 84 6.83 5.41 -4.13
CA VAL A 84 5.42 5.07 -4.00
C VAL A 84 4.66 5.35 -5.29
N ASP A 85 3.93 4.37 -5.78
CA ASP A 85 2.96 4.51 -6.88
C ASP A 85 1.56 4.14 -6.40
N VAL A 86 0.55 4.89 -6.84
CA VAL A 86 -0.84 4.71 -6.42
C VAL A 86 -1.76 4.70 -7.63
N GLN A 87 -2.30 3.53 -7.94
CA GLN A 87 -3.32 3.33 -8.96
C GLN A 87 -4.71 3.39 -8.32
N ARG A 88 -5.65 4.05 -9.01
CA ARG A 88 -6.99 4.37 -8.48
C ARG A 88 -8.15 3.91 -9.36
N GLU A 89 -7.86 3.40 -10.56
CA GLU A 89 -8.85 2.93 -11.51
C GLU A 89 -8.39 1.63 -12.18
N PRO A 90 -9.26 0.61 -12.35
CA PRO A 90 -10.62 0.49 -11.78
C PRO A 90 -10.63 0.06 -10.29
N SER A 91 -9.47 -0.29 -9.74
CA SER A 91 -9.20 -0.73 -8.37
C SER A 91 -8.23 0.22 -7.65
N THR A 92 -8.06 0.03 -6.34
CA THR A 92 -6.99 0.69 -5.60
C THR A 92 -5.77 -0.23 -5.54
N ALA A 93 -4.60 0.26 -5.96
CA ALA A 93 -3.34 -0.43 -5.74
C ALA A 93 -2.25 0.55 -5.25
N PHE A 94 -1.59 0.19 -4.15
CA PHE A 94 -0.39 0.86 -3.67
C PHE A 94 0.82 -0.02 -3.96
N SER A 95 1.83 0.55 -4.61
CA SER A 95 3.10 -0.13 -4.88
C SER A 95 4.27 0.65 -4.29
N PHE A 96 5.12 -0.05 -3.54
CA PHE A 96 6.28 0.49 -2.84
C PHE A 96 7.53 -0.19 -3.38
N ARG A 97 8.43 0.58 -3.99
CA ARG A 97 9.70 0.08 -4.54
C ARG A 97 10.87 0.56 -3.69
N PHE A 98 11.65 -0.35 -3.14
CA PHE A 98 12.76 -0.04 -2.24
C PHE A 98 13.90 -1.06 -2.32
N SER A 99 15.09 -0.66 -1.88
CA SER A 99 16.27 -1.52 -1.83
C SER A 99 16.26 -2.47 -0.62
N LEU A 100 16.80 -3.68 -0.79
CA LEU A 100 17.09 -4.64 0.29
C LEU A 100 18.27 -4.17 1.15
N GLU A 101 19.25 -3.50 0.55
CA GLU A 101 20.38 -2.87 1.26
C GLU A 101 20.04 -1.45 1.74
N LYS A 102 20.93 -0.88 2.56
CA LYS A 102 20.86 0.52 2.97
C LYS A 102 21.35 1.42 1.84
#